data_AF-A0A6C0QB57-F1
#
_entry.id   AF-A0A6C0QB57-F1
#
_cell.length_a   1.000
_cell.length_b   1.000
_cell.length_c   1.000
_cell.angle_alpha   90.00
_cell.angle_beta   90.00
_cell.angle_gamma   90.00
#
_symmetry.space_group_name_H-M   'P 1'
#
loop_
_entity.id
_entity.type
_entity.pdbx_description
1 polymer ?
#
loop_
_entity_poly.entity_id
_entity_poly.type
_entity_poly.pdbx_seq_one_letter_code
_entity_poly.pdbx_strand_id
1 'polypeptide(L)'
;MLEADPKRTFGHTNFASESSGRKSVRLDSTGEFVEFTSTNEANSIVVRNSVPDAPGGGGIDATVSLYADGAFVQKLDLSSKHSWLYGNTDDPESLTNTPQTDARRLFDESHALLENSYPAGTKFKLQRDADDDASFYIVDLIDLEQVAPPASKPAECTSVTEYGAVPDDGNDDTKAIQDAVTADQSGDIDCVWIPQGQWRQEQKILTDDPDNQGQYNQIGISDVSIRGAGMWHSQLYTLTEPQNAGGINHPHEGNFGFDIDDNTQISDIAIFGSGRVRGGGGTEGGVGLNGRFGQNTKIANVWIEHANVGVWVGRDYDNIPSLWGPADGLEFSGMRIRNTYADGINFSNGTRNSQVDNSSFRTTGDDSLAVWANRYVKDPAVDIAHDNSFTNNTIQLPWRANGVAIYGGYGNKVQNNLIADTANYPGIMLATDHDPLPFSGETLLIGNALHRTGGAFWNEDQEFGAITIFPASRDITGVKIRDTEISDSTYDGIQFKNGGGNVPDVEISNVSIDKSNNGSGILAMGGARGNATLTDVTITNSAEGDVLVEPGSSFVITGGPGTGRAAG
;
A
#
# COMPACT_ATOMS: atom_id res chain seq x y z
N MET A 1 -8.95 -19.59 -18.05
CA MET A 1 -8.78 -19.27 -16.62
C MET A 1 -7.35 -19.58 -16.24
N LEU A 2 -6.69 -18.67 -15.53
CA LEU A 2 -5.37 -18.84 -14.95
C LEU A 2 -5.55 -19.13 -13.45
N GLU A 3 -4.75 -20.02 -12.89
CA GLU A 3 -4.79 -20.40 -11.48
C GLU A 3 -3.37 -20.75 -11.00
N ALA A 4 -2.96 -20.22 -9.86
CA ALA A 4 -1.66 -20.49 -9.28
C ALA A 4 -1.66 -21.85 -8.56
N ASP A 5 -0.50 -22.49 -8.50
CA ASP A 5 -0.29 -23.59 -7.57
C ASP A 5 -0.24 -23.07 -6.10
N PRO A 6 -0.36 -23.97 -5.10
CA PRO A 6 -0.32 -23.58 -3.69
C PRO A 6 1.00 -22.97 -3.20
N LYS A 7 2.13 -23.22 -3.87
CA LYS A 7 3.44 -22.67 -3.52
C LYS A 7 3.60 -21.21 -3.98
N ARG A 8 2.87 -20.81 -5.03
CA ARG A 8 2.75 -19.41 -5.48
C ARG A 8 4.10 -18.77 -5.77
N THR A 9 5.00 -19.52 -6.38
CA THR A 9 6.37 -19.10 -6.73
C THR A 9 6.37 -17.72 -7.40
N PHE A 10 7.07 -16.75 -6.80
CA PHE A 10 7.07 -15.34 -7.22
C PHE A 10 8.33 -14.94 -8.00
N GLY A 11 9.43 -15.69 -7.92
CA GLY A 11 10.66 -15.40 -8.66
C GLY A 11 10.56 -15.55 -10.18
N HIS A 12 9.38 -15.93 -10.69
CA HIS A 12 9.12 -16.21 -12.10
C HIS A 12 7.83 -15.55 -12.57
N THR A 13 7.74 -15.25 -13.87
CA THR A 13 6.52 -14.68 -14.47
C THR A 13 5.35 -15.64 -14.33
N ASN A 14 4.40 -15.26 -13.49
CA ASN A 14 3.15 -15.99 -13.33
C ASN A 14 2.01 -15.02 -12.99
N PHE A 15 1.12 -14.80 -13.96
CA PHE A 15 -0.02 -13.91 -13.75
C PHE A 15 -0.95 -14.39 -12.64
N ALA A 16 -1.11 -15.70 -12.48
CA ALA A 16 -2.04 -16.23 -11.49
C ALA A 16 -1.52 -16.03 -10.07
N SER A 17 -0.20 -16.12 -9.83
CA SER A 17 0.35 -15.83 -8.50
C SER A 17 0.15 -14.36 -8.12
N GLU A 18 0.16 -13.44 -9.08
CA GLU A 18 -0.12 -12.01 -8.85
C GLU A 18 -1.60 -11.60 -8.95
N SER A 19 -2.52 -12.55 -9.14
CA SER A 19 -3.97 -12.30 -9.24
C SER A 19 -4.64 -12.38 -7.87
N SER A 20 -5.69 -11.59 -7.65
CA SER A 20 -6.56 -11.72 -6.47
C SER A 20 -7.19 -13.10 -6.42
N GLY A 21 -7.23 -13.70 -5.23
CA GLY A 21 -7.69 -15.08 -5.10
C GLY A 21 -6.80 -16.11 -5.82
N ARG A 22 -5.64 -15.67 -6.32
CA ARG A 22 -4.68 -16.42 -7.14
C ARG A 22 -5.25 -16.96 -8.45
N LYS A 23 -6.26 -16.28 -9.02
CA LYS A 23 -6.93 -16.67 -10.26
C LYS A 23 -7.33 -15.46 -11.09
N SER A 24 -7.29 -15.59 -12.41
CA SER A 24 -7.75 -14.55 -13.35
C SER A 24 -8.25 -15.14 -14.66
N VAL A 25 -8.90 -14.30 -15.48
CA VAL A 25 -9.43 -14.69 -16.80
C VAL A 25 -8.55 -14.10 -17.89
N ARG A 26 -8.02 -14.96 -18.76
CA ARG A 26 -7.25 -14.57 -19.94
C ARG A 26 -8.14 -14.59 -21.18
N LEU A 27 -8.10 -13.51 -21.95
CA LEU A 27 -8.79 -13.32 -23.24
C LEU A 27 -7.73 -13.22 -24.35
N ASP A 28 -7.62 -14.27 -25.17
CA ASP A 28 -6.63 -14.43 -26.25
C ASP A 28 -7.26 -14.40 -27.64
N SER A 29 -8.59 -14.35 -27.74
CA SER A 29 -9.31 -14.29 -29.03
C SER A 29 -10.46 -13.28 -29.02
N THR A 30 -10.74 -12.69 -30.19
CA THR A 30 -11.91 -11.82 -30.38
C THR A 30 -13.20 -12.56 -30.01
N GLY A 31 -14.06 -11.89 -29.24
CA GLY A 31 -15.33 -12.41 -28.72
C GLY A 31 -15.21 -13.11 -27.37
N GLU A 32 -14.01 -13.37 -26.85
CA GLU A 32 -13.84 -13.85 -25.49
C GLU A 32 -14.15 -12.75 -24.46
N PHE A 33 -14.74 -13.14 -23.34
CA PHE A 33 -15.18 -12.20 -22.31
C PHE A 33 -15.15 -12.80 -20.91
N VAL A 34 -15.26 -11.91 -19.92
CA VAL A 34 -15.66 -12.22 -18.54
C VAL A 34 -16.88 -11.37 -18.17
N GLU A 35 -17.84 -11.97 -17.47
CA GLU A 35 -19.09 -11.32 -17.06
C GLU A 35 -19.25 -11.37 -15.54
N PHE A 36 -19.51 -10.23 -14.94
CA PHE A 36 -19.73 -10.01 -13.51
C PHE A 36 -21.18 -9.54 -13.30
N THR A 37 -21.81 -9.98 -12.22
CA THR A 37 -23.14 -9.48 -11.82
C THR A 37 -22.97 -8.56 -10.62
N SER A 38 -23.36 -7.29 -10.74
CA SER A 38 -23.21 -6.32 -9.66
C SER A 38 -24.05 -6.68 -8.45
N THR A 39 -23.49 -6.51 -7.25
CA THR A 39 -24.22 -6.67 -5.97
C THR A 39 -24.80 -5.35 -5.46
N ASN A 40 -24.36 -4.24 -6.03
CA ASN A 40 -24.73 -2.88 -5.67
C ASN A 40 -25.02 -2.05 -6.93
N GLU A 41 -25.64 -0.88 -6.73
CA GLU A 41 -25.71 0.16 -7.75
C GLU A 41 -24.29 0.65 -8.08
N ALA A 42 -24.01 0.99 -9.34
CA ALA A 42 -22.72 1.49 -9.76
C ALA A 42 -22.81 2.42 -10.98
N ASN A 43 -21.97 3.45 -10.99
CA ASN A 43 -21.75 4.38 -12.11
C ASN A 43 -20.24 4.58 -12.37
N SER A 44 -19.42 3.66 -11.87
CA SER A 44 -17.98 3.63 -12.09
C SER A 44 -17.51 2.18 -12.16
N ILE A 45 -16.36 2.00 -12.78
CA ILE A 45 -15.67 0.72 -12.81
C ILE A 45 -14.17 0.94 -12.65
N VAL A 46 -13.54 0.09 -11.86
CA VAL A 46 -12.09 -0.11 -11.83
C VAL A 46 -11.83 -1.52 -12.31
N VAL A 47 -10.90 -1.72 -13.23
CA VAL A 47 -10.50 -3.02 -13.76
C VAL A 47 -9.04 -3.25 -13.42
N ARG A 48 -8.75 -4.23 -12.56
CA ARG A 48 -7.37 -4.71 -12.38
C ARG A 48 -7.05 -5.66 -13.53
N ASN A 49 -6.11 -5.25 -14.37
CA ASN A 49 -5.85 -5.90 -15.65
C ASN A 49 -4.36 -6.01 -15.96
N SER A 50 -4.04 -6.88 -16.91
CA SER A 50 -2.72 -6.96 -17.52
C SER A 50 -2.86 -7.08 -19.04
N VAL A 51 -2.22 -6.16 -19.73
CA VAL A 51 -1.98 -6.20 -21.19
C VAL A 51 -0.47 -6.34 -21.43
N PRO A 52 -0.02 -6.79 -22.61
CA PRO A 52 1.40 -6.98 -22.90
C PRO A 52 2.21 -5.70 -22.67
N ASP A 53 3.47 -5.84 -22.28
CA ASP A 53 4.45 -4.78 -22.42
C ASP A 53 4.83 -4.57 -23.90
N ALA A 54 5.39 -3.41 -24.22
CA ALA A 54 6.00 -3.16 -25.52
C ALA A 54 7.29 -3.99 -25.67
N PRO A 55 7.66 -4.41 -26.90
CA PRO A 55 8.89 -5.19 -27.12
C PRO A 55 10.19 -4.54 -26.60
N GLY A 56 10.22 -3.21 -26.49
CA GLY A 56 11.35 -2.46 -25.95
C GLY A 56 11.19 -1.99 -24.50
N GLY A 57 10.12 -2.42 -23.81
CA GLY A 57 9.65 -1.79 -22.59
C GLY A 57 8.96 -0.47 -22.90
N GLY A 58 8.35 0.15 -21.90
CA GLY A 58 7.55 1.37 -22.15
C GLY A 58 6.08 1.24 -21.78
N GLY A 59 5.56 0.01 -21.80
CA GLY A 59 4.14 -0.26 -21.90
C GLY A 59 3.56 0.04 -23.27
N ILE A 60 2.32 -0.37 -23.46
CA ILE A 60 1.44 -0.02 -24.57
C ILE A 60 0.12 0.51 -24.01
N ASP A 61 -0.62 1.24 -24.83
CA ASP A 61 -2.03 1.51 -24.59
C ASP A 61 -2.88 0.51 -25.38
N ALA A 62 -3.99 0.09 -24.80
CA ALA A 62 -4.94 -0.84 -25.36
C ALA A 62 -6.36 -0.47 -24.95
N THR A 63 -7.36 -1.11 -25.55
CA THR A 63 -8.75 -0.97 -25.11
C THR A 63 -9.39 -2.33 -24.84
N VAL A 64 -10.42 -2.34 -23.98
CA VAL A 64 -11.34 -3.46 -23.81
C VAL A 64 -12.78 -2.94 -23.83
N SER A 65 -13.67 -3.59 -24.56
CA SER A 65 -15.07 -3.20 -24.62
C SER A 65 -15.84 -3.59 -23.35
N LEU A 66 -16.55 -2.61 -22.77
CA LEU A 66 -17.49 -2.79 -21.65
C LEU A 66 -18.93 -2.86 -22.16
N TYR A 67 -19.65 -3.85 -21.66
CA TYR A 67 -21.08 -4.03 -21.89
C TYR A 67 -21.83 -4.10 -20.55
N ALA A 68 -23.07 -3.63 -20.52
CA ALA A 68 -24.01 -3.78 -19.41
C ALA A 68 -25.32 -4.40 -19.93
N ASP A 69 -25.72 -5.53 -19.34
CA ASP A 69 -26.88 -6.33 -19.77
C ASP A 69 -26.89 -6.64 -21.28
N GLY A 70 -25.70 -6.85 -21.84
CA GLY A 70 -25.48 -7.16 -23.25
C GLY A 70 -25.47 -5.95 -24.20
N ALA A 71 -25.78 -4.74 -23.71
CA ALA A 71 -25.64 -3.51 -24.48
C ALA A 71 -24.23 -2.94 -24.34
N PHE A 72 -23.65 -2.45 -25.44
CA PHE A 72 -22.35 -1.76 -25.39
C PHE A 72 -22.48 -0.48 -24.57
N VAL A 73 -21.52 -0.24 -23.68
CA VAL A 73 -21.46 0.96 -22.82
C VAL A 73 -20.39 1.91 -23.36
N GLN A 74 -19.13 1.48 -23.29
CA GLN A 74 -17.97 2.22 -23.77
C GLN A 74 -16.75 1.29 -23.93
N LYS A 75 -15.69 1.77 -24.55
CA LYS A 75 -14.36 1.16 -24.41
C LYS A 75 -13.70 1.70 -23.15
N LEU A 76 -13.01 0.82 -22.43
CA LEU A 76 -12.14 1.20 -21.33
C LEU A 76 -10.70 1.25 -21.83
N ASP A 77 -10.02 2.36 -21.55
CA ASP A 77 -8.60 2.50 -21.82
C ASP A 77 -7.80 1.68 -20.82
N LEU A 78 -6.91 0.83 -21.33
CA LEU A 78 -5.97 0.03 -20.55
C LEU A 78 -4.55 0.46 -20.91
N SER A 79 -3.61 0.32 -19.97
CA SER A 79 -2.20 0.58 -20.24
C SER A 79 -1.30 -0.37 -19.47
N SER A 80 -0.16 -0.72 -20.05
CA SER A 80 0.94 -1.41 -19.35
C SER A 80 2.08 -0.48 -18.96
N LYS A 81 1.92 0.85 -19.11
CA LYS A 81 2.96 1.86 -18.86
C LYS A 81 3.58 1.79 -17.46
N HIS A 82 2.75 1.51 -16.46
CA HIS A 82 3.15 1.44 -15.06
C HIS A 82 3.28 0.01 -14.55
N SER A 83 3.04 -1.04 -15.35
CA SER A 83 3.27 -2.44 -14.97
C SER A 83 4.57 -2.97 -15.61
N TRP A 84 4.86 -4.26 -15.42
CA TRP A 84 6.01 -4.96 -15.99
C TRP A 84 7.36 -4.45 -15.48
N LEU A 85 7.80 -5.05 -14.37
CA LEU A 85 9.15 -4.92 -13.87
C LEU A 85 9.96 -6.17 -14.15
N TYR A 86 11.24 -5.98 -14.46
CA TYR A 86 12.17 -7.04 -14.79
C TYR A 86 13.49 -6.85 -14.02
N GLY A 87 14.05 -7.94 -13.47
CA GLY A 87 15.31 -7.85 -12.70
C GLY A 87 15.45 -8.92 -11.64
N ASN A 88 16.33 -8.69 -10.66
CA ASN A 88 16.37 -9.53 -9.46
C ASN A 88 15.28 -9.07 -8.49
N THR A 89 14.48 -9.98 -7.94
CA THR A 89 13.42 -9.59 -6.99
C THR A 89 13.98 -9.21 -5.63
N ASP A 90 15.17 -9.69 -5.27
CA ASP A 90 15.77 -9.44 -3.96
C ASP A 90 16.27 -7.98 -3.85
N ASP A 91 16.62 -7.36 -4.97
CA ASP A 91 17.13 -5.99 -5.09
C ASP A 91 16.12 -5.14 -5.88
N PRO A 92 15.16 -4.47 -5.22
CA PRO A 92 14.07 -3.79 -5.90
C PRO A 92 14.56 -2.56 -6.67
N GLU A 93 15.62 -1.90 -6.23
CA GLU A 93 16.26 -0.78 -6.94
C GLU A 93 16.97 -1.25 -8.23
N SER A 94 17.21 -2.56 -8.37
CA SER A 94 17.70 -3.15 -9.63
C SER A 94 16.58 -3.48 -10.63
N LEU A 95 15.32 -3.43 -10.22
CA LEU A 95 14.20 -3.70 -11.13
C LEU A 95 14.07 -2.57 -12.16
N THR A 96 13.98 -2.96 -13.42
CA THR A 96 13.87 -2.04 -14.55
C THR A 96 12.59 -2.30 -15.33
N ASN A 97 12.24 -1.37 -16.20
CA ASN A 97 11.20 -1.51 -17.22
C ASN A 97 11.77 -1.96 -18.58
N THR A 98 12.97 -2.58 -18.58
CA THR A 98 13.60 -3.12 -19.80
C THR A 98 13.31 -4.61 -19.89
N PRO A 99 12.64 -5.10 -20.95
CA PRO A 99 12.22 -6.48 -21.05
C PRO A 99 13.38 -7.49 -20.98
N GLN A 100 13.19 -8.49 -20.12
CA GLN A 100 14.02 -9.69 -19.99
C GLN A 100 13.18 -10.83 -19.41
N THR A 101 13.78 -11.96 -19.01
CA THR A 101 13.02 -13.05 -18.38
C THR A 101 12.48 -12.65 -17.02
N ASP A 102 11.49 -13.40 -16.53
CA ASP A 102 10.97 -13.29 -15.17
C ASP A 102 10.34 -11.92 -14.86
N ALA A 103 9.54 -11.37 -15.77
CA ALA A 103 8.68 -10.22 -15.46
C ALA A 103 7.81 -10.45 -14.21
N ARG A 104 7.58 -9.37 -13.45
CA ARG A 104 6.70 -9.29 -12.27
C ARG A 104 5.99 -7.94 -12.21
N ARG A 105 5.13 -7.75 -11.21
CA ARG A 105 4.27 -6.56 -11.09
C ARG A 105 3.48 -6.38 -12.41
N LEU A 106 2.84 -7.48 -12.81
CA LEU A 106 2.26 -7.72 -14.14
C LEU A 106 0.94 -7.00 -14.36
N PHE A 107 0.28 -6.57 -13.27
CA PHE A 107 -1.03 -5.94 -13.30
C PHE A 107 -0.94 -4.46 -12.98
N ASP A 108 -1.91 -3.72 -13.50
CA ASP A 108 -2.21 -2.34 -13.16
C ASP A 108 -3.74 -2.17 -13.00
N GLU A 109 -4.19 -0.99 -12.57
CA GLU A 109 -5.61 -0.64 -12.53
C GLU A 109 -5.97 0.38 -13.61
N SER A 110 -7.14 0.21 -14.23
CA SER A 110 -7.73 1.18 -15.15
C SER A 110 -9.13 1.51 -14.69
N HIS A 111 -9.52 2.79 -14.73
CA HIS A 111 -10.76 3.23 -14.11
C HIS A 111 -11.56 4.18 -15.00
N ALA A 112 -12.89 4.11 -14.92
CA ALA A 112 -13.77 4.99 -15.68
C ALA A 112 -15.05 5.32 -14.89
N LEU A 113 -15.51 6.56 -15.02
CA LEU A 113 -16.90 6.93 -14.72
C LEU A 113 -17.78 6.52 -15.91
N LEU A 114 -19.00 6.07 -15.59
CA LEU A 114 -20.01 5.68 -16.56
C LEU A 114 -21.05 6.81 -16.66
N GLU A 115 -21.59 7.05 -17.86
CA GLU A 115 -22.61 8.09 -18.09
C GLU A 115 -23.90 7.83 -17.27
N ASN A 116 -24.22 6.55 -17.03
CA ASN A 116 -25.42 6.12 -16.34
C ASN A 116 -25.08 5.37 -15.05
N SER A 117 -26.00 5.45 -14.07
CA SER A 117 -26.01 4.54 -12.92
C SER A 117 -26.77 3.26 -13.27
N TYR A 118 -26.20 2.13 -12.89
CA TYR A 118 -26.74 0.80 -13.16
C TYR A 118 -27.17 0.14 -11.85
N PRO A 119 -28.37 -0.45 -11.78
CA PRO A 119 -28.86 -1.07 -10.55
C PRO A 119 -28.07 -2.33 -10.17
N ALA A 120 -28.21 -2.77 -8.91
CA ALA A 120 -27.76 -4.09 -8.49
C ALA A 120 -28.39 -5.19 -9.36
N GLY A 121 -27.60 -6.21 -9.70
CA GLY A 121 -27.97 -7.30 -10.61
C GLY A 121 -27.63 -7.04 -12.07
N THR A 122 -27.10 -5.86 -12.42
CA THR A 122 -26.61 -5.56 -13.77
C THR A 122 -25.45 -6.47 -14.12
N LYS A 123 -25.45 -7.01 -15.34
CA LYS A 123 -24.37 -7.84 -15.88
C LYS A 123 -23.34 -6.99 -16.60
N PHE A 124 -22.22 -6.70 -15.94
CA PHE A 124 -21.07 -6.03 -16.54
C PHE A 124 -20.17 -7.06 -17.22
N LYS A 125 -19.96 -6.92 -18.52
CA LYS A 125 -19.14 -7.81 -19.33
C LYS A 125 -17.98 -7.05 -19.96
N LEU A 126 -16.76 -7.50 -19.68
CA LEU A 126 -15.53 -7.07 -20.35
C LEU A 126 -15.23 -8.06 -21.46
N GLN A 127 -15.21 -7.61 -22.70
CA GLN A 127 -15.05 -8.44 -23.89
C GLN A 127 -13.95 -7.89 -24.79
N ARG A 128 -13.13 -8.78 -25.35
CA ARG A 128 -12.18 -8.43 -26.41
C ARG A 128 -12.92 -8.40 -27.75
N ASP A 129 -13.28 -7.22 -28.23
CA ASP A 129 -13.86 -7.02 -29.55
C ASP A 129 -12.80 -7.04 -30.67
N ALA A 130 -13.24 -6.82 -31.92
CA ALA A 130 -12.37 -6.94 -33.09
C ALA A 130 -11.29 -5.85 -33.18
N ASP A 131 -11.54 -4.70 -32.55
CA ASP A 131 -10.65 -3.55 -32.45
C ASP A 131 -10.02 -3.41 -31.05
N ASP A 132 -10.18 -4.42 -30.19
CA ASP A 132 -9.38 -4.61 -28.97
C ASP A 132 -8.16 -5.47 -29.35
N ASP A 133 -7.07 -4.80 -29.73
CA ASP A 133 -5.97 -5.35 -30.53
C ASP A 133 -4.72 -5.79 -29.74
N ALA A 134 -4.72 -5.67 -28.41
CA ALA A 134 -3.64 -6.23 -27.61
C ALA A 134 -3.57 -7.75 -27.79
N SER A 135 -2.35 -8.32 -27.77
CA SER A 135 -2.18 -9.75 -28.05
C SER A 135 -2.91 -10.66 -27.05
N PHE A 136 -3.04 -10.20 -25.80
CA PHE A 136 -3.87 -10.81 -24.77
C PHE A 136 -4.40 -9.76 -23.80
N TYR A 137 -5.42 -10.15 -23.05
CA TYR A 137 -5.94 -9.41 -21.90
C TYR A 137 -6.06 -10.36 -20.73
N ILE A 138 -5.60 -9.97 -19.55
CA ILE A 138 -5.86 -10.73 -18.33
C ILE A 138 -6.67 -9.82 -17.41
N VAL A 139 -7.88 -10.25 -17.08
CA VAL A 139 -8.78 -9.58 -16.15
C VAL A 139 -8.75 -10.33 -14.83
N ASP A 140 -8.34 -9.63 -13.77
CA ASP A 140 -8.25 -10.18 -12.41
C ASP A 140 -9.56 -9.94 -11.65
N LEU A 141 -9.86 -8.67 -11.37
CA LEU A 141 -11.05 -8.24 -10.64
C LEU A 141 -11.62 -6.95 -11.22
N ILE A 142 -12.85 -6.64 -10.82
CA ILE A 142 -13.44 -5.31 -11.00
C ILE A 142 -13.93 -4.77 -9.67
N ASP A 143 -13.79 -3.46 -9.45
CA ASP A 143 -14.55 -2.74 -8.42
C ASP A 143 -15.67 -1.94 -9.08
N LEU A 144 -16.86 -1.98 -8.48
CA LEU A 144 -18.04 -1.26 -8.93
C LEU A 144 -18.53 -0.36 -7.79
N GLU A 145 -18.54 0.93 -8.02
CA GLU A 145 -18.91 1.94 -7.01
C GLU A 145 -19.98 2.88 -7.56
N GLN A 146 -20.94 3.27 -6.70
CA GLN A 146 -21.85 4.39 -6.96
C GLN A 146 -21.19 5.68 -6.47
N VAL A 147 -20.48 6.34 -7.37
CA VAL A 147 -19.78 7.61 -7.14
C VAL A 147 -20.79 8.75 -7.04
N ALA A 148 -20.66 9.57 -5.99
CA ALA A 148 -21.47 10.76 -5.83
C ALA A 148 -21.14 11.83 -6.91
N PRO A 149 -22.09 12.73 -7.25
CA PRO A 149 -21.77 13.92 -8.04
C PRO A 149 -20.62 14.73 -7.40
N PRO A 150 -19.85 15.48 -8.19
CA PRO A 150 -18.76 16.31 -7.67
C PRO A 150 -19.28 17.28 -6.61
N ALA A 151 -18.56 17.38 -5.49
CA ALA A 151 -18.93 18.30 -4.42
C ALA A 151 -18.82 19.76 -4.88
N SER A 152 -19.69 20.62 -4.36
CA SER A 152 -19.66 22.06 -4.63
C SER A 152 -18.62 22.75 -3.74
N LYS A 153 -17.94 23.78 -4.29
CA LYS A 153 -17.01 24.63 -3.55
C LYS A 153 -17.64 25.16 -2.24
N PRO A 154 -17.07 24.88 -1.07
CA PRO A 154 -17.49 25.50 0.19
C PRO A 154 -17.36 27.03 0.14
N ALA A 155 -18.21 27.74 0.86
CA ALA A 155 -18.28 29.20 0.77
C ALA A 155 -17.00 29.89 1.28
N GLU A 156 -16.33 29.28 2.25
CA GLU A 156 -15.08 29.73 2.86
C GLU A 156 -13.84 29.47 1.99
N CYS A 157 -13.89 28.51 1.07
CA CYS A 157 -12.72 28.12 0.29
C CYS A 157 -12.56 28.99 -0.97
N THR A 158 -11.32 29.23 -1.39
CA THR A 158 -10.94 29.92 -2.63
C THR A 158 -10.43 28.91 -3.65
N SER A 159 -10.89 29.02 -4.90
CA SER A 159 -10.55 28.04 -5.95
C SER A 159 -9.15 28.26 -6.51
N VAL A 160 -8.41 27.19 -6.80
CA VAL A 160 -7.11 27.25 -7.52
C VAL A 160 -7.22 27.95 -8.89
N THR A 161 -8.41 27.95 -9.49
CA THR A 161 -8.68 28.70 -10.74
C THR A 161 -8.58 30.22 -10.59
N GLU A 162 -8.78 30.74 -9.37
CA GLU A 162 -8.61 32.16 -9.07
C GLU A 162 -7.12 32.57 -9.05
N TYR A 163 -6.23 31.58 -8.92
CA TYR A 163 -4.77 31.72 -9.02
C TYR A 163 -4.21 31.37 -10.41
N GLY A 164 -5.09 31.08 -11.37
CA GLY A 164 -4.73 30.87 -12.78
C GLY A 164 -4.62 29.41 -13.22
N ALA A 165 -4.95 28.43 -12.35
CA ALA A 165 -5.04 27.04 -12.76
C ALA A 165 -6.20 26.84 -13.75
N VAL A 166 -6.05 25.93 -14.73
CA VAL A 166 -7.09 25.61 -15.71
C VAL A 166 -7.21 24.08 -15.83
N PRO A 167 -8.36 23.49 -15.48
CA PRO A 167 -8.50 22.04 -15.52
C PRO A 167 -8.49 21.54 -16.97
N ASP A 168 -8.01 20.30 -17.15
CA ASP A 168 -8.11 19.53 -18.38
C ASP A 168 -7.41 20.15 -19.61
N ASP A 169 -6.50 21.11 -19.43
CA ASP A 169 -5.82 21.81 -20.53
C ASP A 169 -4.40 21.26 -20.83
N GLY A 170 -3.88 20.39 -19.96
CA GLY A 170 -2.57 19.74 -20.07
C GLY A 170 -1.37 20.63 -19.70
N ASN A 171 -1.59 21.89 -19.34
CA ASN A 171 -0.56 22.81 -18.87
C ASN A 171 -0.26 22.58 -17.40
N ASP A 172 0.94 22.96 -16.96
CA ASP A 172 1.36 22.81 -15.57
C ASP A 172 0.68 23.85 -14.66
N ASP A 173 -0.13 23.38 -13.71
CA ASP A 173 -0.87 24.17 -12.72
C ASP A 173 -0.11 24.33 -11.40
N THR A 174 1.07 23.73 -11.25
CA THR A 174 1.84 23.71 -9.99
C THR A 174 1.93 25.08 -9.34
N LYS A 175 2.26 26.11 -10.14
CA LYS A 175 2.39 27.48 -9.62
C LYS A 175 1.08 28.00 -9.02
N ALA A 176 -0.04 27.80 -9.70
CA ALA A 176 -1.33 28.29 -9.23
C ALA A 176 -1.79 27.54 -7.97
N ILE A 177 -1.54 26.23 -7.91
CA ILE A 177 -1.80 25.41 -6.71
C ILE A 177 -0.93 25.89 -5.55
N GLN A 178 0.37 26.07 -5.78
CA GLN A 178 1.31 26.57 -4.78
C GLN A 178 0.92 27.96 -4.27
N ASP A 179 0.56 28.89 -5.16
CA ASP A 179 0.17 30.25 -4.78
C ASP A 179 -1.11 30.24 -3.91
N ALA A 180 -2.08 29.36 -4.21
CA ALA A 180 -3.28 29.19 -3.40
C ALA A 180 -2.96 28.62 -2.00
N VAL A 181 -2.11 27.59 -1.94
CA VAL A 181 -1.66 26.97 -0.68
C VAL A 181 -0.87 27.95 0.17
N THR A 182 0.00 28.75 -0.43
CA THR A 182 0.74 29.81 0.28
C THR A 182 -0.17 30.91 0.80
N ALA A 183 -1.24 31.27 0.07
CA ALA A 183 -2.22 32.25 0.54
C ALA A 183 -3.00 31.75 1.76
N ASP A 184 -3.37 30.46 1.78
CA ASP A 184 -4.03 29.82 2.92
C ASP A 184 -3.11 29.78 4.14
N GLN A 185 -1.88 29.29 3.94
CA GLN A 185 -0.83 29.26 4.97
C GLN A 185 -0.51 30.66 5.54
N SER A 186 -0.66 31.72 4.74
CA SER A 186 -0.45 33.11 5.16
C SER A 186 -1.67 33.74 5.84
N GLY A 187 -2.83 33.07 5.83
CA GLY A 187 -4.10 33.56 6.37
C GLY A 187 -4.83 34.56 5.48
N ASP A 188 -4.50 34.60 4.18
CA ASP A 188 -5.19 35.45 3.19
C ASP A 188 -6.51 34.83 2.71
N ILE A 189 -6.62 33.51 2.78
CA ILE A 189 -7.83 32.71 2.53
C ILE A 189 -7.99 31.68 3.65
N ASP A 190 -9.20 31.13 3.83
CA ASP A 190 -9.50 30.17 4.91
C ASP A 190 -9.37 28.69 4.49
N CYS A 191 -9.33 28.44 3.18
CA CYS A 191 -9.24 27.09 2.61
C CYS A 191 -8.94 27.14 1.09
N VAL A 192 -8.14 26.19 0.60
CA VAL A 192 -7.92 25.92 -0.83
C VAL A 192 -8.95 24.94 -1.36
N TRP A 193 -9.62 25.30 -2.46
CA TRP A 193 -10.53 24.44 -3.19
C TRP A 193 -9.95 23.99 -4.53
N ILE A 194 -9.93 22.69 -4.78
CA ILE A 194 -9.58 22.07 -6.06
C ILE A 194 -10.87 21.58 -6.72
N PRO A 195 -11.40 22.26 -7.75
CA PRO A 195 -12.61 21.82 -8.44
C PRO A 195 -12.44 20.46 -9.14
N GLN A 196 -13.55 19.94 -9.67
CA GLN A 196 -13.48 18.82 -10.61
C GLN A 196 -12.60 19.15 -11.82
N GLY A 197 -11.88 18.16 -12.32
CA GLY A 197 -10.95 18.27 -13.43
C GLY A 197 -9.62 17.57 -13.13
N GLN A 198 -8.83 17.42 -14.19
CA GLN A 198 -7.43 17.00 -14.10
C GLN A 198 -6.52 18.22 -14.06
N TRP A 199 -5.62 18.24 -13.08
CA TRP A 199 -4.71 19.36 -12.80
C TRP A 199 -3.29 18.85 -12.82
N ARG A 200 -2.44 19.44 -13.66
CA ARG A 200 -1.07 18.95 -13.80
C ARG A 200 -0.19 19.56 -12.73
N GLN A 201 0.45 18.74 -11.90
CA GLN A 201 1.35 19.15 -10.85
C GLN A 201 2.72 18.50 -11.05
N GLU A 202 3.72 19.28 -11.45
CA GLU A 202 5.07 18.81 -11.81
C GLU A 202 6.13 19.12 -10.75
N GLN A 203 5.79 19.88 -9.70
CA GLN A 203 6.68 20.07 -8.54
C GLN A 203 5.92 19.79 -7.24
N LYS A 204 6.67 19.42 -6.19
CA LYS A 204 6.13 19.25 -4.84
C LYS A 204 5.52 20.58 -4.34
N ILE A 205 4.33 20.53 -3.75
CA ILE A 205 3.76 21.68 -3.03
C ILE A 205 4.35 21.70 -1.62
N LEU A 206 5.02 22.79 -1.27
CA LEU A 206 5.81 22.92 -0.05
C LEU A 206 5.91 24.40 0.39
N THR A 207 6.36 24.68 1.61
CA THR A 207 6.58 26.06 2.08
C THR A 207 7.88 26.60 1.51
N ASP A 208 7.90 27.83 1.00
CA ASP A 208 9.16 28.46 0.55
C ASP A 208 10.15 28.59 1.72
N ASP A 209 11.41 28.18 1.55
CA ASP A 209 12.45 28.32 2.59
C ASP A 209 13.00 29.75 2.57
N PRO A 210 12.61 30.62 3.53
CA PRO A 210 12.99 32.02 3.49
C PRO A 210 14.51 32.21 3.67
N ASP A 211 15.17 31.25 4.31
CA ASP A 211 16.58 31.31 4.68
C ASP A 211 17.47 30.57 3.66
N ASN A 212 16.88 29.85 2.70
CA ASN A 212 17.58 29.05 1.69
C ASN A 212 18.71 28.21 2.31
N GLN A 213 18.40 27.47 3.38
CA GLN A 213 19.36 26.83 4.27
C GLN A 213 20.04 25.60 3.65
N GLY A 214 19.60 25.17 2.48
CA GLY A 214 20.13 24.03 1.75
C GLY A 214 20.05 24.19 0.24
N GLN A 215 20.56 23.18 -0.48
CA GLN A 215 20.45 23.10 -1.93
C GLN A 215 19.01 22.86 -2.41
N TYR A 216 18.18 22.25 -1.59
CA TYR A 216 16.80 21.88 -1.90
C TYR A 216 15.86 22.43 -0.83
N ASN A 217 14.63 22.79 -1.24
CA ASN A 217 13.60 23.20 -0.30
C ASN A 217 12.97 21.96 0.34
N GLN A 218 13.04 21.92 1.67
CA GLN A 218 12.64 20.80 2.49
C GLN A 218 11.81 21.31 3.67
N ILE A 219 11.00 22.34 3.48
CA ILE A 219 10.06 22.83 4.48
C ILE A 219 8.65 22.49 4.02
N GLY A 220 7.96 21.63 4.76
CA GLY A 220 6.60 21.23 4.46
C GLY A 220 5.60 22.36 4.72
N ILE A 221 4.40 22.25 4.15
CA ILE A 221 3.29 23.15 4.44
C ILE A 221 2.79 22.96 5.87
N SER A 222 2.32 24.05 6.46
CA SER A 222 1.73 24.06 7.80
C SER A 222 0.51 24.97 7.84
N ASP A 223 -0.46 24.66 8.69
CA ASP A 223 -1.67 25.47 8.88
C ASP A 223 -2.49 25.62 7.57
N VAL A 224 -2.57 24.54 6.77
CA VAL A 224 -3.24 24.56 5.45
C VAL A 224 -4.47 23.65 5.43
N SER A 225 -5.57 24.12 4.85
CA SER A 225 -6.76 23.34 4.53
C SER A 225 -6.99 23.23 3.01
N ILE A 226 -6.93 22.02 2.46
CA ILE A 226 -7.16 21.71 1.05
C ILE A 226 -8.34 20.76 0.90
N ARG A 227 -9.31 21.11 0.05
CA ARG A 227 -10.48 20.26 -0.25
C ARG A 227 -10.70 20.12 -1.75
N GLY A 228 -10.97 18.90 -2.20
CA GLY A 228 -11.40 18.60 -3.56
C GLY A 228 -12.89 18.32 -3.70
N ALA A 229 -13.31 18.07 -4.94
CA ALA A 229 -14.67 17.70 -5.31
C ALA A 229 -14.97 16.19 -5.16
N GLY A 230 -14.02 15.40 -4.65
CA GLY A 230 -14.07 13.94 -4.53
C GLY A 230 -12.92 13.28 -5.28
N MET A 231 -12.45 12.11 -4.80
CA MET A 231 -11.32 11.36 -5.41
C MET A 231 -11.49 11.11 -6.92
N TRP A 232 -12.73 10.85 -7.36
CA TRP A 232 -13.05 10.62 -8.77
C TRP A 232 -13.10 11.89 -9.62
N HIS A 233 -13.14 13.07 -8.99
CA HIS A 233 -13.43 14.34 -9.66
C HIS A 233 -12.23 15.30 -9.65
N SER A 234 -11.50 15.42 -8.53
CA SER A 234 -10.37 16.35 -8.40
C SER A 234 -9.05 15.59 -8.46
N GLN A 235 -8.43 15.55 -9.63
CA GLN A 235 -7.30 14.67 -9.92
C GLN A 235 -6.04 15.47 -10.20
N LEU A 236 -5.05 15.38 -9.30
CA LEU A 236 -3.71 15.90 -9.54
C LEU A 236 -2.90 14.83 -10.26
N TYR A 237 -2.14 15.20 -11.30
CA TYR A 237 -1.29 14.26 -12.02
C TYR A 237 0.03 14.88 -12.46
N THR A 238 1.05 14.05 -12.69
CA THR A 238 2.34 14.47 -13.24
C THR A 238 2.67 13.71 -14.52
N LEU A 239 3.37 14.35 -15.47
CA LEU A 239 3.98 13.66 -16.61
C LEU A 239 5.48 13.43 -16.40
N THR A 240 6.10 14.15 -15.45
CA THR A 240 7.51 14.00 -15.13
C THR A 240 7.72 12.76 -14.27
N GLU A 241 8.19 11.71 -14.93
CA GLU A 241 8.62 10.47 -14.27
C GLU A 241 9.66 10.78 -13.17
N PRO A 242 9.43 10.41 -11.89
CA PRO A 242 10.30 10.78 -10.78
C PRO A 242 11.75 10.31 -10.94
N GLN A 243 11.95 9.11 -11.50
CA GLN A 243 13.28 8.58 -11.83
C GLN A 243 14.07 9.47 -12.81
N ASN A 244 13.39 10.33 -13.56
CA ASN A 244 13.95 11.24 -14.56
C ASN A 244 13.88 12.71 -14.15
N ALA A 245 13.28 13.04 -12.99
CA ALA A 245 13.12 14.42 -12.53
C ALA A 245 14.48 15.06 -12.18
N GLY A 246 15.45 14.28 -11.70
CA GLY A 246 16.73 14.83 -11.22
C GLY A 246 16.58 15.65 -9.94
N GLY A 247 15.64 15.25 -9.07
CA GLY A 247 15.41 15.89 -7.77
C GLY A 247 14.73 17.27 -7.86
N ILE A 248 13.81 17.46 -8.83
CA ILE A 248 13.00 18.69 -8.95
C ILE A 248 12.44 19.03 -7.58
N ASN A 249 12.84 20.22 -7.09
CA ASN A 249 12.56 20.88 -5.82
C ASN A 249 12.63 20.05 -4.51
N HIS A 250 12.75 18.71 -4.58
CA HIS A 250 12.90 17.79 -3.46
C HIS A 250 13.71 16.54 -3.89
N PRO A 251 14.90 16.26 -3.29
CA PRO A 251 15.89 15.34 -3.86
C PRO A 251 15.62 13.85 -3.65
N HIS A 252 14.82 13.46 -2.64
CA HIS A 252 14.46 12.07 -2.37
C HIS A 252 12.95 11.83 -2.59
N GLU A 253 12.12 12.75 -2.10
CA GLU A 253 10.67 12.62 -2.08
C GLU A 253 10.02 13.12 -3.38
N GLY A 254 10.83 13.62 -4.32
CA GLY A 254 10.48 13.86 -5.71
C GLY A 254 9.53 15.04 -5.96
N ASN A 255 8.88 15.00 -7.12
CA ASN A 255 8.40 16.18 -7.82
C ASN A 255 6.87 16.37 -7.84
N PHE A 256 6.08 15.64 -7.04
CA PHE A 256 4.62 15.78 -7.05
C PHE A 256 4.04 15.50 -5.67
N GLY A 257 2.77 15.83 -5.47
CA GLY A 257 2.11 15.74 -4.18
C GLY A 257 2.51 16.85 -3.21
N PHE A 258 2.47 16.57 -1.91
CA PHE A 258 2.59 17.57 -0.84
C PHE A 258 3.66 17.18 0.18
N ASP A 259 4.51 18.15 0.54
CA ASP A 259 5.37 18.05 1.73
C ASP A 259 4.66 18.77 2.89
N ILE A 260 4.53 18.14 4.05
CA ILE A 260 3.64 18.54 5.16
C ILE A 260 4.42 18.51 6.47
N ASP A 261 4.44 19.64 7.18
CA ASP A 261 5.14 19.76 8.46
C ASP A 261 4.20 19.81 9.67
N ASP A 262 3.06 20.51 9.63
CA ASP A 262 2.16 20.62 10.79
C ASP A 262 0.72 21.01 10.42
N ASN A 263 -0.25 20.77 11.31
CA ASN A 263 -1.62 21.28 11.28
C ASN A 263 -2.24 21.40 9.87
N THR A 264 -2.15 20.34 9.06
CA THR A 264 -2.61 20.37 7.67
C THR A 264 -3.79 19.43 7.45
N GLN A 265 -4.78 19.87 6.68
CA GLN A 265 -5.99 19.12 6.38
C GLN A 265 -6.14 18.97 4.87
N ILE A 266 -6.12 17.74 4.37
CA ILE A 266 -6.29 17.46 2.93
C ILE A 266 -7.43 16.47 2.77
N SER A 267 -8.42 16.79 1.93
CA SER A 267 -9.48 15.83 1.62
C SER A 267 -9.98 15.83 0.19
N ASP A 268 -10.55 14.69 -0.20
CA ASP A 268 -11.41 14.54 -1.38
C ASP A 268 -10.70 14.81 -2.73
N ILE A 269 -9.44 14.37 -2.84
CA ILE A 269 -8.60 14.50 -4.04
C ILE A 269 -7.98 13.15 -4.46
N ALA A 270 -7.52 13.07 -5.70
CA ALA A 270 -6.62 12.02 -6.15
C ALA A 270 -5.25 12.59 -6.56
N ILE A 271 -4.20 11.81 -6.38
CA ILE A 271 -2.82 12.11 -6.77
C ILE A 271 -2.31 10.94 -7.62
N PHE A 272 -2.16 11.16 -8.91
CA PHE A 272 -1.64 10.18 -9.86
C PHE A 272 -0.20 10.51 -10.22
N GLY A 273 0.71 9.72 -9.66
CA GLY A 273 2.13 9.77 -9.98
C GLY A 273 2.42 9.29 -11.40
N SER A 274 3.69 9.34 -11.78
CA SER A 274 4.18 8.85 -13.08
C SER A 274 5.35 7.88 -12.93
N GLY A 275 5.50 7.28 -11.74
CA GLY A 275 6.54 6.30 -11.44
C GLY A 275 6.45 5.07 -12.35
N ARG A 276 7.61 4.52 -12.72
CA ARG A 276 7.72 3.30 -13.54
C ARG A 276 8.68 2.26 -12.97
N VAL A 277 9.39 2.63 -11.91
CA VAL A 277 10.34 1.83 -11.13
C VAL A 277 10.37 2.42 -9.71
N ARG A 278 10.89 1.67 -8.73
CA ARG A 278 11.07 2.15 -7.35
C ARG A 278 12.05 3.33 -7.25
N GLY A 279 13.12 3.27 -8.02
CA GLY A 279 14.25 4.20 -7.99
C GLY A 279 15.49 3.50 -8.54
N GLY A 280 16.53 4.25 -8.94
CA GLY A 280 17.73 3.66 -9.53
C GLY A 280 18.94 4.58 -9.42
N GLY A 281 20.11 4.01 -9.10
CA GLY A 281 21.36 4.80 -8.99
C GLY A 281 21.42 5.76 -7.79
N GLY A 282 20.60 5.54 -6.75
CA GLY A 282 20.56 6.35 -5.54
C GLY A 282 19.57 7.52 -5.56
N THR A 283 18.66 7.58 -6.54
CA THR A 283 17.55 8.54 -6.58
C THR A 283 16.24 7.83 -6.23
N GLU A 284 15.48 8.39 -5.28
CA GLU A 284 14.19 7.86 -4.85
C GLU A 284 13.04 8.36 -5.76
N GLY A 285 12.05 7.51 -6.01
CA GLY A 285 11.09 7.62 -7.11
C GLY A 285 9.81 8.43 -6.86
N GLY A 286 9.84 9.45 -5.99
CA GLY A 286 8.71 10.35 -5.76
C GLY A 286 7.63 9.83 -4.81
N VAL A 287 7.26 10.64 -3.82
CA VAL A 287 6.35 10.29 -2.73
C VAL A 287 5.06 11.12 -2.87
N GLY A 288 3.89 10.51 -2.68
CA GLY A 288 2.62 11.25 -2.76
C GLY A 288 2.46 12.29 -1.67
N LEU A 289 2.68 11.91 -0.41
CA LEU A 289 2.67 12.80 0.75
C LEU A 289 3.89 12.52 1.62
N ASN A 290 4.66 13.55 1.98
CA ASN A 290 5.85 13.39 2.82
C ASN A 290 5.98 14.52 3.83
N GLY A 291 6.94 14.40 4.74
CA GLY A 291 7.25 15.45 5.71
C GLY A 291 7.08 14.99 7.15
N ARG A 292 7.01 15.94 8.09
CA ARG A 292 7.00 15.66 9.53
C ARG A 292 5.59 15.42 10.08
N PHE A 293 4.57 15.97 9.42
CA PHE A 293 3.14 15.90 9.75
C PHE A 293 2.72 16.49 11.11
N GLY A 294 3.62 16.68 12.07
CA GLY A 294 3.35 17.45 13.29
C GLY A 294 2.10 17.00 14.05
N GLN A 295 1.36 17.97 14.58
CA GLN A 295 0.11 17.76 15.31
C GLN A 295 -1.10 18.22 14.49
N ASN A 296 -2.28 17.71 14.84
CA ASN A 296 -3.56 18.11 14.25
C ASN A 296 -3.70 17.89 12.73
N THR A 297 -2.75 17.24 12.09
CA THR A 297 -2.82 16.90 10.66
C THR A 297 -3.82 15.78 10.42
N LYS A 298 -4.70 15.96 9.43
CA LYS A 298 -5.77 15.01 9.09
C LYS A 298 -5.90 14.89 7.57
N ILE A 299 -5.83 13.67 7.06
CA ILE A 299 -5.92 13.42 5.62
C ILE A 299 -7.00 12.38 5.37
N ALA A 300 -8.00 12.75 4.56
CA ALA A 300 -9.21 11.95 4.41
C ALA A 300 -9.66 11.83 2.95
N ASN A 301 -10.10 10.64 2.54
CA ASN A 301 -10.63 10.39 1.19
C ASN A 301 -9.62 10.83 0.09
N VAL A 302 -8.39 10.33 0.19
CA VAL A 302 -7.34 10.61 -0.79
C VAL A 302 -6.96 9.32 -1.52
N TRP A 303 -6.98 9.38 -2.86
CA TRP A 303 -6.54 8.28 -3.72
C TRP A 303 -5.15 8.58 -4.29
N ILE A 304 -4.17 7.72 -4.03
CA ILE A 304 -2.81 7.86 -4.57
C ILE A 304 -2.45 6.63 -5.42
N GLU A 305 -1.98 6.86 -6.66
CA GLU A 305 -1.44 5.81 -7.53
C GLU A 305 -0.08 6.17 -8.11
N HIS A 306 0.68 5.13 -8.52
CA HIS A 306 1.92 5.23 -9.30
C HIS A 306 2.98 6.16 -8.70
N ALA A 307 2.93 6.36 -7.39
CA ALA A 307 4.01 6.92 -6.60
C ALA A 307 5.01 5.83 -6.24
N ASN A 308 6.24 6.21 -5.90
CA ASN A 308 7.14 5.27 -5.25
C ASN A 308 6.58 4.87 -3.89
N VAL A 309 6.42 5.84 -2.99
CA VAL A 309 5.73 5.67 -1.71
C VAL A 309 4.43 6.47 -1.73
N GLY A 310 3.34 5.91 -1.23
CA GLY A 310 2.09 6.65 -1.06
C GLY A 310 2.26 7.80 -0.07
N VAL A 311 2.65 7.46 1.16
CA VAL A 311 2.90 8.41 2.25
C VAL A 311 4.14 8.02 3.07
N TRP A 312 5.07 8.95 3.24
CA TRP A 312 6.22 8.80 4.14
C TRP A 312 6.13 9.81 5.29
N VAL A 313 5.76 9.33 6.49
CA VAL A 313 5.57 10.16 7.68
C VAL A 313 6.84 10.18 8.52
N GLY A 314 7.36 11.37 8.75
CA GLY A 314 8.54 11.60 9.57
C GLY A 314 9.73 12.04 8.72
N ARG A 315 10.70 12.63 9.41
CA ARG A 315 11.95 13.07 8.81
C ARG A 315 13.08 12.92 9.80
N ASP A 316 14.26 12.60 9.31
CA ASP A 316 15.45 12.48 10.15
C ASP A 316 15.75 13.81 10.85
N TYR A 317 16.13 13.73 12.14
CA TYR A 317 16.37 14.90 12.97
C TYR A 317 17.47 15.83 12.42
N ASP A 318 18.46 15.26 11.72
CA ASP A 318 19.56 16.02 11.14
C ASP A 318 19.18 16.79 9.86
N ASN A 319 17.98 16.60 9.31
CA ASN A 319 17.49 17.37 8.17
C ASN A 319 17.44 18.87 8.48
N ILE A 320 16.51 19.29 9.35
CA ILE A 320 16.41 20.67 9.86
C ILE A 320 16.00 20.59 11.35
N PRO A 321 16.96 20.62 12.29
CA PRO A 321 16.69 20.38 13.71
C PRO A 321 15.69 21.35 14.36
N SER A 322 15.62 22.60 13.89
CA SER A 322 14.66 23.61 14.41
C SER A 322 13.21 23.28 14.06
N LEU A 323 12.98 22.46 13.04
CA LEU A 323 11.66 22.01 12.60
C LEU A 323 11.31 20.62 13.15
N TRP A 324 12.08 20.06 14.09
CA TRP A 324 11.74 18.76 14.69
C TRP A 324 10.32 18.76 15.26
N GLY A 325 9.44 17.96 14.67
CA GLY A 325 8.02 17.89 15.00
C GLY A 325 7.40 16.60 14.49
N PRO A 326 7.71 15.45 15.10
CA PRO A 326 7.19 14.17 14.62
C PRO A 326 5.65 14.15 14.70
N ALA A 327 5.04 13.34 13.85
CA ALA A 327 3.60 13.13 13.84
C ALA A 327 3.08 12.70 15.22
N ASP A 328 2.10 13.42 15.74
CA ASP A 328 1.46 13.15 17.02
C ASP A 328 -0.05 13.40 16.90
N GLY A 329 -0.84 12.32 16.90
CA GLY A 329 -2.28 12.40 16.64
C GLY A 329 -2.64 12.53 15.16
N LEU A 330 -1.77 12.08 14.24
CA LEU A 330 -2.02 12.10 12.80
C LEU A 330 -3.13 11.11 12.44
N GLU A 331 -4.11 11.57 11.65
CA GLU A 331 -5.24 10.74 11.21
C GLU A 331 -5.25 10.62 9.69
N PHE A 332 -5.13 9.39 9.19
CA PHE A 332 -5.49 9.01 7.83
C PHE A 332 -6.79 8.23 7.83
N SER A 333 -7.74 8.60 6.97
CA SER A 333 -9.02 7.88 6.86
C SER A 333 -9.54 7.81 5.42
N GLY A 334 -10.13 6.68 5.02
CA GLY A 334 -10.68 6.55 3.66
C GLY A 334 -9.62 6.67 2.56
N MET A 335 -8.37 6.32 2.85
CA MET A 335 -7.29 6.37 1.86
C MET A 335 -7.47 5.25 0.85
N ARG A 336 -7.16 5.53 -0.42
CA ARG A 336 -7.05 4.51 -1.48
C ARG A 336 -5.63 4.56 -2.05
N ILE A 337 -4.75 3.66 -1.62
CA ILE A 337 -3.36 3.61 -2.07
C ILE A 337 -3.18 2.42 -3.01
N ARG A 338 -2.85 2.69 -4.28
CA ARG A 338 -2.76 1.65 -5.32
C ARG A 338 -1.43 1.72 -6.06
N ASN A 339 -0.96 0.57 -6.53
CA ASN A 339 0.07 0.47 -7.57
C ASN A 339 1.38 1.23 -7.26
N THR A 340 1.76 1.31 -5.97
CA THR A 340 3.02 1.97 -5.55
C THR A 340 4.24 1.07 -5.83
N TYR A 341 5.42 1.67 -5.89
CA TYR A 341 6.68 0.93 -6.12
C TYR A 341 7.44 0.55 -4.84
N ALA A 342 7.04 1.15 -3.72
CA ALA A 342 7.47 0.89 -2.36
C ALA A 342 6.23 0.94 -1.44
N ASP A 343 6.40 1.44 -0.22
CA ASP A 343 5.40 1.43 0.85
C ASP A 343 4.09 2.13 0.46
N GLY A 344 3.00 1.70 1.10
CA GLY A 344 1.73 2.44 1.06
C GLY A 344 1.77 3.65 1.98
N ILE A 345 1.78 3.43 3.30
CA ILE A 345 1.98 4.45 4.34
C ILE A 345 3.00 3.94 5.37
N ASN A 346 4.06 4.71 5.60
CA ASN A 346 5.08 4.39 6.60
C ASN A 346 5.13 5.48 7.70
N PHE A 347 4.90 5.09 8.96
CA PHE A 347 5.05 5.90 10.16
C PHE A 347 6.48 5.76 10.72
N SER A 348 7.30 6.79 10.51
CA SER A 348 8.71 6.82 10.90
C SER A 348 9.02 7.91 11.95
N ASN A 349 10.28 7.98 12.38
CA ASN A 349 10.90 9.07 13.16
C ASN A 349 10.11 9.54 14.39
N GLY A 350 9.61 8.61 15.21
CA GLY A 350 8.93 8.93 16.48
C GLY A 350 7.44 9.26 16.34
N THR A 351 6.84 8.96 15.17
CA THR A 351 5.39 9.04 14.95
C THR A 351 4.63 8.30 16.06
N ARG A 352 3.62 8.96 16.65
CA ARG A 352 2.91 8.44 17.82
C ARG A 352 1.45 8.87 17.87
N ASN A 353 0.64 8.14 18.64
CA ASN A 353 -0.80 8.39 18.79
C ASN A 353 -1.55 8.51 17.45
N SER A 354 -1.01 7.94 16.38
CA SER A 354 -1.45 8.19 15.00
C SER A 354 -2.19 6.98 14.44
N GLN A 355 -3.03 7.19 13.43
CA GLN A 355 -3.86 6.12 12.88
C GLN A 355 -4.02 6.16 11.37
N VAL A 356 -4.14 4.95 10.79
CA VAL A 356 -4.73 4.74 9.46
C VAL A 356 -5.97 3.89 9.62
N ASP A 357 -7.13 4.47 9.33
CA ASP A 357 -8.43 3.85 9.51
C ASP A 357 -9.21 3.71 8.20
N ASN A 358 -9.97 2.63 8.06
CA ASN A 358 -10.97 2.44 7.00
C ASN A 358 -10.44 2.75 5.59
N SER A 359 -9.25 2.24 5.29
CA SER A 359 -8.52 2.53 4.05
C SER A 359 -8.26 1.27 3.23
N SER A 360 -8.03 1.44 1.93
CA SER A 360 -7.78 0.35 0.98
C SER A 360 -6.41 0.47 0.32
N PHE A 361 -5.66 -0.62 0.36
CA PHE A 361 -4.32 -0.75 -0.20
C PHE A 361 -4.33 -1.89 -1.21
N ARG A 362 -3.81 -1.67 -2.42
CA ARG A 362 -3.66 -2.77 -3.39
C ARG A 362 -2.45 -2.60 -4.31
N THR A 363 -1.72 -3.68 -4.55
CA THR A 363 -0.52 -3.66 -5.41
C THR A 363 0.56 -2.68 -4.89
N THR A 364 0.83 -2.66 -3.58
CA THR A 364 1.97 -1.89 -3.02
C THR A 364 3.29 -2.62 -3.27
N GLY A 365 4.38 -1.85 -3.42
CA GLY A 365 5.71 -2.36 -3.78
C GLY A 365 6.70 -2.50 -2.65
N ASP A 366 6.22 -2.31 -1.44
CA ASP A 366 6.82 -2.71 -0.18
C ASP A 366 5.64 -2.80 0.82
N ASP A 367 5.95 -2.71 2.12
CA ASP A 367 4.96 -2.71 3.20
C ASP A 367 3.75 -1.80 2.90
N SER A 368 2.55 -2.37 2.80
CA SER A 368 1.37 -1.51 2.56
C SER A 368 1.15 -0.53 3.71
N LEU A 369 1.39 -0.99 4.94
CA LEU A 369 1.39 -0.17 6.15
C LEU A 369 2.60 -0.54 7.01
N ALA A 370 3.35 0.46 7.45
CA ALA A 370 4.51 0.23 8.30
C ALA A 370 4.57 1.20 9.49
N VAL A 371 5.00 0.71 10.64
CA VAL A 371 5.61 1.54 11.68
C VAL A 371 7.09 1.21 11.72
N TRP A 372 7.94 2.18 11.40
CA TRP A 372 9.37 2.10 11.65
C TRP A 372 9.73 3.00 12.83
N ALA A 373 10.05 2.41 13.98
CA ALA A 373 10.60 3.14 15.11
C ALA A 373 12.07 3.55 14.82
N ASN A 374 12.26 4.37 13.78
CA ASN A 374 13.54 4.84 13.29
C ASN A 374 14.31 5.56 14.41
N ARG A 375 15.62 5.32 14.49
CA ARG A 375 16.50 5.89 15.51
C ARG A 375 16.98 7.31 15.20
N TYR A 376 16.80 7.82 13.99
CA TYR A 376 17.23 9.15 13.55
C TYR A 376 16.26 10.23 14.06
N VAL A 377 16.16 10.31 15.38
CA VAL A 377 15.27 11.18 16.14
C VAL A 377 16.08 12.08 17.07
N LYS A 378 15.43 13.09 17.66
CA LYS A 378 16.11 14.05 18.55
C LYS A 378 16.64 13.40 19.83
N ASP A 379 15.81 12.61 20.51
CA ASP A 379 16.22 11.81 21.67
C ASP A 379 15.67 10.38 21.55
N PRO A 380 16.52 9.38 21.23
CA PRO A 380 16.13 7.97 21.14
C PRO A 380 15.47 7.36 22.38
N ALA A 381 15.58 8.00 23.55
CA ALA A 381 14.91 7.56 24.77
C ALA A 381 13.49 8.15 24.95
N VAL A 382 13.13 9.16 24.14
CA VAL A 382 11.86 9.90 24.25
C VAL A 382 11.04 9.76 22.96
N ASP A 383 11.67 9.98 21.81
CA ASP A 383 11.04 10.03 20.48
C ASP A 383 10.92 8.62 19.86
N ILE A 384 10.39 7.67 20.62
CA ILE A 384 10.11 6.30 20.17
C ILE A 384 8.73 6.28 19.51
N ALA A 385 8.57 5.60 18.38
CA ALA A 385 7.23 5.44 17.77
C ALA A 385 6.32 4.62 18.70
N HIS A 386 5.15 5.15 19.06
CA HIS A 386 4.26 4.46 19.99
C HIS A 386 2.77 4.79 19.83
N ASP A 387 1.91 3.89 20.34
CA ASP A 387 0.44 4.05 20.34
C ASP A 387 -0.15 4.35 18.95
N ASN A 388 0.50 3.84 17.89
CA ASN A 388 -0.03 3.94 16.53
C ASN A 388 -1.00 2.81 16.24
N SER A 389 -1.96 3.05 15.35
CA SER A 389 -2.95 2.04 14.99
C SER A 389 -3.26 1.96 13.50
N PHE A 390 -3.33 0.72 13.01
CA PHE A 390 -3.84 0.41 11.67
C PHE A 390 -5.15 -0.36 11.85
N THR A 391 -6.27 0.33 11.59
CA THR A 391 -7.62 -0.16 11.90
C THR A 391 -8.52 -0.28 10.68
N ASN A 392 -9.27 -1.39 10.59
CA ASN A 392 -10.36 -1.54 9.61
C ASN A 392 -9.91 -1.39 8.13
N ASN A 393 -8.67 -1.74 7.80
CA ASN A 393 -8.14 -1.59 6.44
C ASN A 393 -8.31 -2.87 5.61
N THR A 394 -8.42 -2.71 4.30
CA THR A 394 -8.36 -3.80 3.31
C THR A 394 -7.07 -3.71 2.52
N ILE A 395 -6.20 -4.70 2.66
CA ILE A 395 -4.85 -4.76 2.08
C ILE A 395 -4.79 -5.97 1.15
N GLN A 396 -4.54 -5.75 -0.12
CA GLN A 396 -4.57 -6.80 -1.12
C GLN A 396 -3.34 -6.76 -2.02
N LEU A 397 -2.80 -7.92 -2.37
CA LEU A 397 -1.82 -8.03 -3.45
C LEU A 397 -0.56 -7.16 -3.29
N PRO A 398 0.05 -6.95 -2.10
CA PRO A 398 1.41 -6.40 -2.05
C PRO A 398 2.33 -7.25 -2.93
N TRP A 399 2.95 -6.65 -3.93
CA TRP A 399 3.82 -7.35 -4.88
C TRP A 399 5.23 -7.55 -4.32
N ARG A 400 5.54 -6.89 -3.20
CA ARG A 400 6.75 -7.09 -2.41
C ARG A 400 6.45 -6.77 -0.95
N ALA A 401 7.18 -7.44 -0.05
CA ALA A 401 7.15 -7.21 1.40
C ALA A 401 5.74 -7.44 1.99
N ASN A 402 5.40 -6.74 3.07
CA ASN A 402 4.31 -7.15 3.95
C ASN A 402 2.97 -6.49 3.61
N GLY A 403 1.89 -7.08 4.10
CA GLY A 403 0.65 -6.30 4.28
C GLY A 403 0.84 -5.22 5.34
N VAL A 404 1.27 -5.62 6.53
CA VAL A 404 1.57 -4.71 7.64
C VAL A 404 2.91 -5.08 8.28
N ALA A 405 3.76 -4.10 8.58
CA ALA A 405 4.98 -4.30 9.33
C ALA A 405 5.11 -3.37 10.55
N ILE A 406 5.61 -3.90 11.66
CA ILE A 406 6.00 -3.12 12.83
C ILE A 406 7.47 -3.42 13.13
N TYR A 407 8.29 -2.37 13.04
CA TYR A 407 9.71 -2.40 13.35
C TYR A 407 9.96 -1.58 14.62
N GLY A 408 9.86 -2.23 15.78
CA GLY A 408 10.11 -1.62 17.09
C GLY A 408 8.95 -0.79 17.65
N GLY A 409 9.24 -0.03 18.72
CA GLY A 409 8.26 0.81 19.39
C GLY A 409 7.39 0.08 20.41
N TYR A 410 6.31 0.72 20.87
CA TYR A 410 5.40 0.15 21.87
C TYR A 410 3.98 0.70 21.73
N GLY A 411 2.97 0.02 22.30
CA GLY A 411 1.56 0.44 22.21
C GLY A 411 0.95 0.32 20.81
N ASN A 412 1.70 -0.15 19.81
CA ASN A 412 1.25 -0.24 18.43
C ASN A 412 0.18 -1.33 18.26
N LYS A 413 -0.81 -1.05 17.41
CA LYS A 413 -1.96 -1.95 17.18
C LYS A 413 -2.25 -2.18 15.71
N VAL A 414 -2.42 -3.44 15.34
CA VAL A 414 -2.93 -3.87 14.02
C VAL A 414 -4.27 -4.53 14.27
N GLN A 415 -5.36 -3.83 13.95
CA GLN A 415 -6.70 -4.21 14.37
C GLN A 415 -7.71 -4.30 13.21
N ASN A 416 -8.47 -5.38 13.15
CA ASN A 416 -9.61 -5.53 12.24
C ASN A 416 -9.26 -5.35 10.75
N ASN A 417 -8.06 -5.73 10.33
CA ASN A 417 -7.65 -5.61 8.93
C ASN A 417 -7.93 -6.90 8.16
N LEU A 418 -8.34 -6.76 6.90
CA LEU A 418 -8.39 -7.84 5.92
C LEU A 418 -7.13 -7.77 5.07
N ILE A 419 -6.28 -8.79 5.13
CA ILE A 419 -5.01 -8.86 4.39
C ILE A 419 -5.04 -10.07 3.48
N ALA A 420 -4.89 -9.87 2.18
CA ALA A 420 -4.97 -10.95 1.23
C ALA A 420 -3.89 -10.92 0.16
N ASP A 421 -3.46 -12.11 -0.26
CA ASP A 421 -2.69 -12.33 -1.47
C ASP A 421 -1.31 -11.66 -1.53
N THR A 422 -0.55 -11.61 -0.43
CA THR A 422 0.85 -11.11 -0.43
C THR A 422 1.75 -11.96 -1.33
N ALA A 423 2.63 -11.34 -2.11
CA ALA A 423 3.41 -12.05 -3.12
C ALA A 423 4.53 -12.93 -2.55
N ASN A 424 5.37 -12.37 -1.69
CA ASN A 424 6.63 -13.00 -1.28
C ASN A 424 6.97 -12.89 0.22
N TYR A 425 6.14 -12.18 0.99
CA TYR A 425 6.35 -11.90 2.40
C TYR A 425 5.04 -12.09 3.21
N PRO A 426 5.10 -11.99 4.55
CA PRO A 426 3.94 -12.13 5.44
C PRO A 426 2.79 -11.17 5.17
N GLY A 427 1.61 -11.55 5.68
CA GLY A 427 0.52 -10.59 5.87
C GLY A 427 0.87 -9.58 6.97
N ILE A 428 1.41 -10.05 8.10
CA ILE A 428 1.88 -9.19 9.19
C ILE A 428 3.29 -9.59 9.62
N MET A 429 4.20 -8.63 9.75
CA MET A 429 5.58 -8.84 10.23
C MET A 429 5.89 -7.99 11.46
N LEU A 430 6.49 -8.61 12.48
CA LEU A 430 7.15 -7.91 13.58
C LEU A 430 8.64 -8.19 13.48
N ALA A 431 9.48 -7.17 13.29
CA ALA A 431 10.90 -7.40 13.01
C ALA A 431 11.87 -6.34 13.55
N THR A 432 13.15 -6.70 13.64
CA THR A 432 14.24 -5.83 14.10
C THR A 432 15.43 -5.76 13.12
N ASP A 433 15.20 -6.14 11.86
CA ASP A 433 16.20 -6.14 10.77
C ASP A 433 16.46 -4.76 10.15
N HIS A 434 15.62 -3.76 10.44
CA HIS A 434 15.79 -2.35 10.02
C HIS A 434 16.39 -1.44 11.11
N ASP A 435 17.20 -2.00 12.03
CA ASP A 435 17.81 -1.31 13.18
C ASP A 435 16.87 -0.35 13.95
N PRO A 436 15.65 -0.79 14.32
CA PRO A 436 14.70 0.09 14.98
C PRO A 436 15.08 0.33 16.46
N LEU A 437 14.50 1.38 17.03
CA LEU A 437 14.37 1.54 18.48
C LEU A 437 13.61 0.33 19.06
N PRO A 438 13.94 -0.14 20.28
CA PRO A 438 13.49 -1.44 20.77
C PRO A 438 11.97 -1.58 20.89
N PHE A 439 11.49 -2.82 20.81
CA PHE A 439 10.19 -3.19 21.36
C PHE A 439 10.25 -3.11 22.89
N SER A 440 9.45 -2.23 23.50
CA SER A 440 9.51 -1.94 24.95
C SER A 440 8.16 -1.99 25.67
N GLY A 441 7.09 -2.39 25.00
CA GLY A 441 5.75 -2.54 25.56
C GLY A 441 4.86 -3.41 24.68
N GLU A 442 3.54 -3.31 24.86
CA GLU A 442 2.60 -4.16 24.12
C GLU A 442 2.62 -3.85 22.62
N THR A 443 2.63 -4.89 21.79
CA THR A 443 2.24 -4.81 20.37
C THR A 443 1.07 -5.76 20.16
N LEU A 444 -0.08 -5.22 19.76
CA LEU A 444 -1.34 -5.96 19.71
C LEU A 444 -1.79 -6.20 18.27
N LEU A 445 -1.88 -7.47 17.88
CA LEU A 445 -2.54 -7.93 16.66
C LEU A 445 -3.92 -8.49 17.05
N ILE A 446 -5.00 -7.87 16.60
CA ILE A 446 -6.37 -8.25 17.01
C ILE A 446 -7.36 -8.23 15.86
N GLY A 447 -8.21 -9.25 15.74
CA GLY A 447 -9.37 -9.18 14.84
C GLY A 447 -9.02 -9.22 13.36
N ASN A 448 -7.80 -9.60 12.98
CA ASN A 448 -7.36 -9.57 11.59
C ASN A 448 -7.78 -10.84 10.85
N ALA A 449 -8.03 -10.73 9.55
CA ALA A 449 -8.28 -11.85 8.65
C ALA A 449 -7.19 -11.88 7.58
N LEU A 450 -6.43 -12.97 7.52
CA LEU A 450 -5.31 -13.16 6.61
C LEU A 450 -5.64 -14.30 5.64
N HIS A 451 -5.75 -13.99 4.35
CA HIS A 451 -6.07 -14.97 3.31
C HIS A 451 -4.94 -15.08 2.30
N ARG A 452 -4.38 -16.27 2.14
CA ARG A 452 -3.36 -16.51 1.10
C ARG A 452 -2.14 -15.61 1.23
N THR A 453 -1.72 -15.35 2.46
CA THR A 453 -0.53 -14.55 2.77
C THR A 453 0.68 -15.45 3.07
N GLY A 454 1.85 -14.83 3.18
CA GLY A 454 3.14 -15.53 3.23
C GLY A 454 3.69 -15.82 1.84
N GLY A 455 4.96 -16.18 1.75
CA GLY A 455 5.66 -16.41 0.49
C GLY A 455 7.12 -16.77 0.71
N ALA A 456 7.91 -16.75 -0.35
CA ALA A 456 9.35 -16.96 -0.27
C ALA A 456 10.10 -15.78 -0.88
N PHE A 457 11.25 -15.47 -0.29
CA PHE A 457 12.13 -14.38 -0.72
C PHE A 457 13.60 -14.78 -0.53
N TRP A 458 14.53 -13.93 -0.99
CA TRP A 458 15.97 -14.20 -0.98
C TRP A 458 16.32 -15.41 -1.85
N ASN A 459 16.11 -15.28 -3.17
CA ASN A 459 16.17 -16.36 -4.15
C ASN A 459 15.23 -17.54 -3.85
N GLU A 460 14.13 -17.25 -3.15
CA GLU A 460 13.16 -18.24 -2.66
C GLU A 460 13.73 -19.22 -1.61
N ASP A 461 14.90 -18.93 -1.04
CA ASP A 461 15.54 -19.76 -0.02
C ASP A 461 14.93 -19.52 1.38
N GLN A 462 14.27 -18.38 1.60
CA GLN A 462 13.64 -18.06 2.86
C GLN A 462 12.13 -18.01 2.75
N GLU A 463 11.48 -18.86 3.55
CA GLU A 463 10.03 -18.99 3.62
C GLU A 463 9.48 -18.10 4.74
N PHE A 464 8.29 -17.55 4.50
CA PHE A 464 7.58 -16.66 5.40
C PHE A 464 6.14 -17.11 5.59
N GLY A 465 5.71 -17.20 6.85
CA GLY A 465 4.33 -17.48 7.23
C GLY A 465 3.38 -16.29 7.03
N ALA A 466 2.10 -16.48 7.36
CA ALA A 466 1.10 -15.42 7.30
C ALA A 466 1.35 -14.31 8.34
N ILE A 467 1.74 -14.68 9.56
CA ILE A 467 2.30 -13.77 10.57
C ILE A 467 3.71 -14.22 10.87
N THR A 468 4.69 -13.33 10.75
CA THR A 468 6.09 -13.64 11.06
C THR A 468 6.64 -12.72 12.13
N ILE A 469 7.37 -13.30 13.09
CA ILE A 469 8.06 -12.59 14.15
C ILE A 469 9.56 -12.88 14.00
N PHE A 470 10.32 -11.86 13.62
CA PHE A 470 11.73 -11.97 13.28
C PHE A 470 12.62 -11.09 14.17
N PRO A 471 13.13 -11.62 15.29
CA PRO A 471 14.03 -10.92 16.21
C PRO A 471 15.46 -10.88 15.64
N ALA A 472 15.65 -10.28 14.47
CA ALA A 472 16.90 -10.29 13.71
C ALA A 472 18.11 -9.78 14.52
N SER A 473 17.95 -8.64 15.19
CA SER A 473 19.05 -7.98 15.92
C SER A 473 18.78 -7.79 17.42
N ARG A 474 17.51 -7.73 17.82
CA ARG A 474 17.07 -7.41 19.19
C ARG A 474 15.83 -8.21 19.58
N ASP A 475 15.53 -8.22 20.87
CA ASP A 475 14.35 -8.89 21.40
C ASP A 475 13.06 -8.22 20.92
N ILE A 476 12.04 -9.04 20.64
CA ILE A 476 10.67 -8.60 20.35
C ILE A 476 9.81 -9.03 21.53
N THR A 477 9.38 -8.08 22.36
CA THR A 477 8.68 -8.34 23.62
C THR A 477 7.25 -7.82 23.57
N GLY A 478 6.38 -8.30 24.47
CA GLY A 478 5.02 -7.76 24.63
C GLY A 478 4.05 -8.08 23.50
N VAL A 479 4.31 -9.13 22.71
CA VAL A 479 3.47 -9.50 21.56
C VAL A 479 2.20 -10.19 22.03
N LYS A 480 1.05 -9.68 21.57
CA LYS A 480 -0.25 -10.33 21.74
C LYS A 480 -0.93 -10.50 20.40
N ILE A 481 -1.39 -11.71 20.12
CA ILE A 481 -2.16 -12.05 18.93
C ILE A 481 -3.49 -12.62 19.40
N ARG A 482 -4.61 -11.99 19.00
CA ARG A 482 -5.93 -12.50 19.37
C ARG A 482 -7.00 -12.31 18.32
N ASP A 483 -8.05 -13.12 18.41
CA ASP A 483 -9.25 -12.99 17.58
C ASP A 483 -8.93 -12.95 16.08
N THR A 484 -7.87 -13.64 15.64
CA THR A 484 -7.31 -13.53 14.29
C THR A 484 -7.55 -14.82 13.52
N GLU A 485 -7.95 -14.67 12.25
CA GLU A 485 -8.15 -15.77 11.31
C GLU A 485 -7.04 -15.77 10.27
N ILE A 486 -6.45 -16.94 10.04
CA ILE A 486 -5.46 -17.19 9.00
C ILE A 486 -5.99 -18.34 8.15
N SER A 487 -6.07 -18.15 6.85
CA SER A 487 -6.50 -19.21 5.93
C SER A 487 -5.64 -19.26 4.68
N ASP A 488 -5.37 -20.50 4.23
CA ASP A 488 -4.73 -20.79 2.95
C ASP A 488 -3.33 -20.14 2.81
N SER A 489 -2.56 -20.02 3.90
CA SER A 489 -1.23 -19.40 3.86
C SER A 489 -0.28 -20.18 2.95
N THR A 490 0.67 -19.46 2.33
CA THR A 490 1.62 -20.08 1.39
C THR A 490 2.51 -21.09 2.11
N TYR A 491 3.04 -20.70 3.26
CA TYR A 491 3.87 -21.52 4.14
C TYR A 491 3.21 -21.68 5.51
N ASP A 492 3.79 -21.14 6.57
CA ASP A 492 3.28 -21.27 7.92
C ASP A 492 2.07 -20.36 8.20
N GLY A 493 1.31 -20.68 9.26
CA GLY A 493 0.34 -19.73 9.81
C GLY A 493 1.04 -18.63 10.61
N ILE A 494 1.61 -18.99 11.76
CA ILE A 494 2.44 -18.09 12.59
C ILE A 494 3.87 -18.64 12.64
N GLN A 495 4.85 -17.80 12.31
CA GLN A 495 6.25 -18.19 12.20
C GLN A 495 7.13 -17.38 13.17
N PHE A 496 7.85 -18.09 14.05
CA PHE A 496 8.92 -17.52 14.88
C PHE A 496 10.27 -17.80 14.22
N LYS A 497 10.87 -16.78 13.59
CA LYS A 497 12.15 -16.92 12.92
C LYS A 497 13.32 -16.94 13.90
N ASN A 498 14.42 -17.55 13.47
CA ASN A 498 15.69 -17.47 14.16
C ASN A 498 16.34 -16.10 13.94
N GLY A 499 17.12 -15.62 14.91
CA GLY A 499 17.72 -14.29 14.86
C GLY A 499 18.61 -13.99 16.06
N GLY A 500 19.16 -12.79 16.11
CA GLY A 500 20.05 -12.32 17.18
C GLY A 500 19.34 -12.05 18.52
N GLY A 501 18.02 -11.84 18.52
CA GLY A 501 17.20 -11.60 19.71
C GLY A 501 16.34 -12.80 20.16
N ASN A 502 15.52 -12.57 21.17
CA ASN A 502 14.52 -13.49 21.73
C ASN A 502 13.10 -12.96 21.49
N VAL A 503 12.10 -13.85 21.54
CA VAL A 503 10.68 -13.48 21.53
C VAL A 503 9.98 -14.06 22.78
N PRO A 504 10.12 -13.42 23.96
CA PRO A 504 9.55 -13.94 25.20
C PRO A 504 8.05 -13.64 25.31
N ASP A 505 7.36 -14.53 26.01
CA ASP A 505 6.03 -14.31 26.60
C ASP A 505 4.96 -13.88 25.60
N VAL A 506 4.96 -14.49 24.41
CA VAL A 506 3.96 -14.23 23.37
C VAL A 506 2.62 -14.84 23.78
N GLU A 507 1.56 -14.06 23.76
CA GLU A 507 0.21 -14.53 24.04
C GLU A 507 -0.58 -14.70 22.74
N ILE A 508 -1.04 -15.92 22.46
CA ILE A 508 -1.87 -16.23 21.28
C ILE A 508 -3.21 -16.76 21.76
N SER A 509 -4.29 -16.01 21.52
CA SER A 509 -5.63 -16.38 22.04
C SER A 509 -6.76 -16.25 21.02
N ASN A 510 -7.67 -17.22 20.97
CA ASN A 510 -8.81 -17.21 20.02
C ASN A 510 -8.35 -16.99 18.56
N VAL A 511 -7.35 -17.75 18.12
CA VAL A 511 -6.81 -17.70 16.76
C VAL A 511 -7.23 -18.95 16.00
N SER A 512 -7.65 -18.78 14.74
CA SER A 512 -7.91 -19.90 13.84
C SER A 512 -6.90 -19.89 12.69
N ILE A 513 -6.32 -21.05 12.40
CA ILE A 513 -5.38 -21.25 11.31
C ILE A 513 -5.88 -22.44 10.49
N ASP A 514 -6.27 -22.20 9.25
CA ASP A 514 -6.65 -23.26 8.32
C ASP A 514 -5.71 -23.28 7.11
N LYS A 515 -5.25 -24.47 6.73
CA LYS A 515 -4.58 -24.72 5.46
C LYS A 515 -3.27 -23.94 5.27
N SER A 516 -2.28 -24.22 6.12
CA SER A 516 -0.87 -23.90 5.84
C SER A 516 -0.34 -24.80 4.73
N ASN A 517 -0.33 -24.33 3.47
CA ASN A 517 -0.18 -25.21 2.30
C ASN A 517 1.16 -25.93 2.21
N ASN A 518 2.24 -25.25 2.61
CA ASN A 518 3.61 -25.76 2.51
C ASN A 518 4.37 -25.59 3.84
N GLY A 519 3.66 -25.51 4.96
CA GLY A 519 4.26 -25.30 6.27
C GLY A 519 3.38 -25.79 7.42
N SER A 520 3.70 -25.33 8.62
CA SER A 520 3.00 -25.68 9.86
C SER A 520 1.91 -24.66 10.20
N GLY A 521 0.98 -25.01 11.09
CA GLY A 521 0.09 -24.02 11.66
C GLY A 521 0.87 -22.96 12.44
N ILE A 522 1.73 -23.40 13.36
CA ILE A 522 2.70 -22.58 14.07
C ILE A 522 4.09 -23.21 13.94
N LEU A 523 5.07 -22.44 13.46
CA LEU A 523 6.47 -22.85 13.32
C LEU A 523 7.37 -22.07 14.28
N ALA A 524 8.23 -22.76 15.02
CA ALA A 524 9.41 -22.17 15.65
C ALA A 524 10.68 -22.72 14.98
N MET A 525 11.38 -21.85 14.25
CA MET A 525 12.57 -22.24 13.47
C MET A 525 13.74 -22.69 14.36
N GLY A 526 14.67 -23.45 13.78
CA GLY A 526 15.91 -23.87 14.40
C GLY A 526 16.74 -22.65 14.85
N GLY A 527 17.01 -22.56 16.14
CA GLY A 527 17.68 -21.41 16.76
C GLY A 527 16.75 -20.28 17.24
N ALA A 528 15.43 -20.38 17.03
CA ALA A 528 14.49 -19.48 17.69
C ALA A 528 14.54 -19.64 19.21
N ARG A 529 14.36 -18.53 19.94
CA ARG A 529 14.45 -18.45 21.40
C ARG A 529 13.31 -17.62 21.96
N GLY A 530 12.74 -18.06 23.08
CA GLY A 530 11.59 -17.41 23.69
C GLY A 530 10.49 -18.39 24.04
N ASN A 531 9.27 -17.89 24.17
CA ASN A 531 8.12 -18.74 24.43
C ASN A 531 6.81 -18.11 23.93
N ALA A 532 5.83 -18.97 23.66
CA ALA A 532 4.45 -18.57 23.37
C ALA A 532 3.46 -19.42 24.18
N THR A 533 2.36 -18.81 24.60
CA THR A 533 1.25 -19.48 25.27
C THR A 533 0.01 -19.44 24.38
N LEU A 534 -0.55 -20.62 24.09
CA LEU A 534 -1.74 -20.78 23.26
C LEU A 534 -2.99 -20.95 24.14
N THR A 535 -4.04 -20.17 23.86
CA THR A 535 -5.37 -20.28 24.50
C THR A 535 -6.46 -20.27 23.43
N ASP A 536 -7.31 -21.28 23.35
CA ASP A 536 -8.40 -21.35 22.36
C ASP A 536 -7.94 -21.17 20.90
N VAL A 537 -6.78 -21.74 20.57
CA VAL A 537 -6.26 -21.76 19.19
C VAL A 537 -6.80 -22.98 18.45
N THR A 538 -7.28 -22.82 17.22
CA THR A 538 -7.72 -23.94 16.36
C THR A 538 -6.82 -23.99 15.14
N ILE A 539 -6.27 -25.16 14.83
CA ILE A 539 -5.42 -25.36 13.65
C ILE A 539 -5.96 -26.55 12.86
N THR A 540 -6.12 -26.38 11.56
CA THR A 540 -6.61 -27.42 10.64
C THR A 540 -5.84 -27.41 9.33
N ASN A 541 -5.68 -28.60 8.73
CA ASN A 541 -5.20 -28.78 7.36
C ASN A 541 -3.79 -28.22 7.04
N SER A 542 -2.91 -28.08 8.03
CA SER A 542 -1.50 -27.69 7.81
C SER A 542 -0.64 -28.85 7.28
N ALA A 543 0.20 -28.59 6.29
CA ALA A 543 0.98 -29.61 5.60
C ALA A 543 2.04 -30.30 6.49
N GLU A 544 2.67 -29.54 7.39
CA GLU A 544 3.76 -30.04 8.25
C GLU A 544 3.34 -30.27 9.71
N GLY A 545 2.04 -30.13 9.98
CA GLY A 545 1.44 -30.33 11.30
C GLY A 545 1.00 -29.03 11.97
N ASP A 546 0.29 -29.18 13.09
CA ASP A 546 -0.35 -28.04 13.75
C ASP A 546 0.68 -27.12 14.41
N VAL A 547 1.65 -27.70 15.13
CA VAL A 547 2.72 -26.99 15.83
C VAL A 547 4.03 -27.73 15.60
N LEU A 548 5.02 -27.04 15.03
CA LEU A 548 6.36 -27.56 14.79
C LEU A 548 7.41 -26.71 15.49
N VAL A 549 8.26 -27.36 16.28
CA VAL A 549 9.48 -26.75 16.85
C VAL A 549 10.66 -27.48 16.23
N GLU A 550 11.42 -26.79 15.40
CA GLU A 550 12.52 -27.40 14.66
C GLU A 550 13.69 -27.79 15.57
N PRO A 551 14.48 -28.82 15.21
CA PRO A 551 15.70 -29.17 15.91
C PRO A 551 16.63 -27.96 16.09
N GLY A 552 17.16 -27.80 17.30
CA GLY A 552 18.05 -26.69 17.65
C GLY A 552 17.33 -25.40 18.07
N SER A 553 16.00 -25.34 18.00
CA SER A 553 15.21 -24.31 18.66
C SER A 553 15.18 -24.52 20.17
N SER A 554 15.30 -23.44 20.95
CA SER A 554 15.01 -23.45 22.39
C SER A 554 13.67 -22.78 22.70
N PHE A 555 12.88 -22.49 21.68
CA PHE A 555 11.57 -21.88 21.81
C PHE A 555 10.58 -22.86 22.45
N VAL A 556 9.79 -22.38 23.40
CA VAL A 556 8.80 -23.21 24.09
C VAL A 556 7.40 -22.75 23.74
N ILE A 557 6.58 -23.67 23.23
CA ILE A 557 5.15 -23.43 23.02
C ILE A 557 4.39 -24.17 24.11
N THR A 558 3.60 -23.44 24.91
CA THR A 558 2.76 -24.01 25.96
C THR A 558 1.28 -23.86 25.62
N GLY A 559 0.45 -24.74 26.17
CA GLY A 559 -0.91 -24.94 25.69
C GLY A 559 -0.95 -25.88 24.49
N GLY A 560 -2.08 -25.93 23.78
CA GLY A 560 -2.20 -26.72 22.56
C GLY A 560 -3.42 -26.29 21.76
N PRO A 561 -3.40 -26.50 20.43
CA PRO A 561 -4.58 -26.25 19.62
C PRO A 561 -5.73 -27.14 20.11
N GLY A 562 -6.91 -26.55 20.27
CA GLY A 562 -8.13 -27.32 20.54
C GLY A 562 -8.38 -28.27 19.38
N THR A 563 -8.78 -29.51 19.66
CA THR A 563 -9.29 -30.40 18.62
C THR A 563 -10.61 -29.80 18.12
N GLY A 564 -10.56 -29.06 17.01
CA GLY A 564 -11.74 -28.42 16.43
C GLY A 564 -12.87 -29.44 16.29
N ARG A 565 -14.03 -29.17 16.91
CA ARG A 565 -15.26 -29.87 16.51
C ARG A 565 -15.51 -29.46 15.05
N ALA A 566 -15.48 -30.43 14.14
CA ALA A 566 -15.97 -30.23 12.78
C ALA A 566 -17.34 -29.54 12.85
N ALA A 567 -17.41 -28.29 12.40
CA ALA A 567 -18.68 -27.59 12.22
C ALA A 567 -19.43 -28.34 11.12
N GLY A 568 -20.59 -28.91 11.47
CA GLY A 568 -21.48 -29.63 10.56
C GLY A 568 -22.45 -28.74 9.82
#